data_AF-M2PZ81-F1
#
_entry.id   AF-M2PZ81-F1
#
_cell.length_a   1.000
_cell.length_b   1.000
_cell.length_c   1.000
_cell.angle_alpha   90.00
_cell.angle_beta   90.00
_cell.angle_gamma   90.00
#
_symmetry.space_group_name_H-M   'P 1'
#
loop_
_entity.id
_entity.type
_entity.pdbx_description
1 polymer ?
#
loop_
_entity_poly.entity_id
_entity_poly.type
_entity_poly.pdbx_seq_one_letter_code
_entity_poly.pdbx_strand_id
1 'polypeptide(L)'
;MTQVSCPMSCKGGGPSGSCTVLTCCAEVRAIALFEALGGLDRQYIGERVTSEARAREAAAKNRSQGPQSVGPGGTGYGVESTGGEYPYHRSRHGQKPGFFKPKNGLTQTEALAAHWDEIIVRAFATISQFLPSPYSGSPQIYDMIPHQSIATLLKTSQLPVLLGALLRNDSVTDWATRIDVHYGMLSLLRRLADCEVTIEVLTGVRWEMEKSCGLEEWMWDEGDIVWASEKSRSSTDRRLVSAAPLYSHFKKLTKQSEAFLEGAKTVLGESDAQGKEAETMLKITALCGDIIAARDDIERAMRIVGRGAETPMSTSSDTSSDASKSPRKGKNEEPSIALERKYAQICERLAFRHVALSQPSADGNGLAYPTFAYAQDLARTATATRNPKDRLHLIKELAVMATSLPPGVWVRVDEIRNDAIKIMIAGPEGTPYAGGLFEFDCFIPLEYPHKPPLMHLRTTGGGTVRFNPNLYNNGKVCLSLLGTWPGRPEEQWSPKSTLLQVVVSIQSMILIDLPYFNEPGYGQANPRDARSVAYNQEVTSNTIRWAIIDWLRDEHKNGIWADVITAHF
;
A
#
# COMPACT_ATOMS: atom_id res chain seq x y z
N MET A 1 -8.03 40.38 17.73
CA MET A 1 -9.33 39.78 18.09
C MET A 1 -10.41 40.76 17.70
N THR A 2 -10.96 40.61 16.50
CA THR A 2 -12.07 41.42 15.98
C THR A 2 -13.36 40.85 16.57
N GLN A 3 -14.12 41.65 17.33
CA GLN A 3 -15.45 41.26 17.79
C GLN A 3 -16.38 41.22 16.58
N VAL A 4 -16.73 40.03 16.12
CA VAL A 4 -17.79 39.84 15.14
C VAL A 4 -19.12 39.90 15.89
N SER A 5 -19.98 40.85 15.55
CA SER A 5 -21.34 40.94 16.08
C SER A 5 -22.17 39.77 15.55
N CYS A 6 -22.67 38.94 16.45
CA CYS A 6 -23.52 37.80 16.10
C CYS A 6 -24.87 38.27 15.53
N PRO A 7 -25.53 37.47 14.67
CA PRO A 7 -26.89 37.76 14.21
C PRO A 7 -27.87 37.88 15.38
N MET A 8 -28.95 38.65 15.21
CA MET A 8 -29.94 38.95 16.27
C MET A 8 -30.63 37.71 16.87
N SER A 9 -30.51 36.54 16.22
CA SER A 9 -31.01 35.25 16.70
C SER A 9 -30.06 34.55 17.70
N CYS A 10 -28.81 35.00 17.83
CA CYS A 10 -27.83 34.40 18.72
C CYS A 10 -28.11 34.75 20.19
N LYS A 11 -28.52 33.76 20.98
CA LYS A 11 -28.90 33.96 22.39
C LYS A 11 -27.71 34.10 23.36
N GLY A 12 -26.48 33.86 22.91
CA GLY A 12 -25.24 34.11 23.67
C GLY A 12 -25.11 33.35 25.00
N GLY A 13 -23.91 33.39 25.58
CA GLY A 13 -23.64 32.83 26.91
C GLY A 13 -23.95 33.83 28.01
N GLY A 14 -25.15 33.73 28.61
CA GLY A 14 -25.52 34.40 29.86
C GLY A 14 -25.55 35.94 29.86
N PRO A 15 -25.98 36.56 30.98
CA PRO A 15 -26.20 38.01 31.08
C PRO A 15 -24.94 38.89 30.95
N SER A 16 -23.75 38.31 30.91
CA SER A 16 -22.47 39.04 30.93
C SER A 16 -21.97 39.46 29.55
N GLY A 17 -22.67 39.12 28.46
CA GLY A 17 -22.33 39.58 27.10
C GLY A 17 -20.96 39.12 26.56
N SER A 18 -20.24 38.28 27.31
CA SER A 18 -18.94 37.73 26.94
C SER A 18 -19.13 36.39 26.23
N CYS A 19 -19.52 36.46 24.96
CA CYS A 19 -19.54 35.32 24.09
C CYS A 19 -18.11 35.03 23.62
N THR A 20 -17.47 33.98 24.12
CA THR A 20 -16.26 33.45 23.48
C THR A 20 -16.67 32.98 22.08
N VAL A 21 -16.28 33.76 21.07
CA VAL A 21 -16.65 33.63 19.64
C VAL A 21 -16.54 32.18 19.14
N LEU A 22 -15.67 31.37 19.72
CA LEU A 22 -15.38 30.01 19.26
C LEU A 22 -16.50 28.96 19.50
N THR A 23 -17.53 29.21 20.32
CA THR A 23 -18.44 28.14 20.77
C THR A 23 -19.94 28.48 20.85
N CYS A 24 -20.41 29.60 20.29
CA CYS A 24 -21.76 30.07 20.61
C CYS A 24 -22.90 29.55 19.72
N CYS A 25 -22.66 29.34 18.43
CA CYS A 25 -23.68 28.90 17.48
C CYS A 25 -23.09 28.21 16.23
N ALA A 26 -23.95 27.61 15.43
CA ALA A 26 -23.57 26.84 14.25
C ALA A 26 -22.89 27.71 13.18
N GLU A 27 -23.32 28.97 13.02
CA GLU A 27 -22.78 29.92 12.06
C GLU A 27 -21.34 30.30 12.38
N VAL A 28 -21.05 30.64 13.64
CA VAL A 28 -19.68 31.03 14.02
C VAL A 28 -18.72 29.84 13.96
N ARG A 29 -19.19 28.62 14.28
CA ARG A 29 -18.40 27.40 14.05
C ARG A 29 -18.15 27.13 12.57
N ALA A 30 -19.11 27.41 11.69
CA ALA A 30 -18.91 27.28 10.25
C ALA A 30 -17.85 28.28 9.73
N ILE A 31 -17.85 29.51 10.24
CA ILE A 31 -16.82 30.52 9.93
C ILE A 31 -15.45 30.08 10.48
N ALA A 32 -15.39 29.62 11.74
CA ALA A 32 -14.15 29.13 12.33
C ALA A 32 -13.59 27.91 11.59
N LEU A 33 -14.47 27.02 11.12
CA LEU A 33 -14.10 25.88 10.28
C LEU A 33 -13.57 26.36 8.93
N PHE A 34 -14.22 27.34 8.28
CA PHE A 34 -13.72 27.94 7.04
C PHE A 34 -12.31 28.51 7.22
N GLU A 35 -12.06 29.29 8.27
CA GLU A 35 -10.74 29.87 8.57
C GLU A 35 -9.69 28.78 8.82
N ALA A 36 -10.04 27.73 9.56
CA ALA A 36 -9.15 26.60 9.82
C ALA A 36 -8.82 25.82 8.52
N LEU A 37 -9.81 25.61 7.66
CA LEU A 37 -9.62 24.95 6.37
C LEU A 37 -8.83 25.82 5.39
N GLY A 38 -9.10 27.12 5.31
CA GLY A 38 -8.34 28.07 4.49
C GLY A 38 -6.87 28.15 4.92
N GLY A 39 -6.63 28.18 6.24
CA GLY A 39 -5.28 28.10 6.81
C GLY A 39 -4.56 26.80 6.44
N LEU A 40 -5.24 25.64 6.54
CA LEU A 40 -4.70 24.35 6.11
C LEU A 40 -4.38 24.34 4.61
N ASP A 41 -5.31 24.79 3.77
CA ASP A 41 -5.16 24.80 2.31
C ASP A 41 -3.93 25.62 1.90
N ARG A 42 -3.77 26.81 2.48
CA ARG A 42 -2.64 27.69 2.22
C ARG A 42 -1.30 27.03 2.56
N GLN A 43 -1.23 26.40 3.74
CA GLN A 43 -0.04 25.68 4.18
C GLN A 43 0.24 24.46 3.30
N TYR A 44 -0.79 23.68 2.96
CA TYR A 44 -0.68 22.47 2.14
C TYR A 44 -0.23 22.75 0.71
N ILE A 45 -0.85 23.74 0.07
CA ILE A 45 -0.50 24.18 -1.29
C ILE A 45 0.92 24.76 -1.28
N GLY A 46 1.26 25.60 -0.30
CA GLY A 46 2.59 26.19 -0.15
C GLY A 46 3.69 25.15 0.03
N GLU A 47 3.48 24.14 0.89
CA GLU A 47 4.44 23.05 1.09
C GLU A 47 4.60 22.20 -0.17
N ARG A 48 3.51 21.92 -0.90
CA ARG A 48 3.58 21.19 -2.17
C ARG A 48 4.42 21.92 -3.22
N VAL A 49 4.18 23.22 -3.41
CA VAL A 49 4.96 24.04 -4.34
C VAL A 49 6.44 24.05 -3.94
N THR A 50 6.73 24.21 -2.65
CA THR A 50 8.10 24.24 -2.12
C THR A 50 8.80 22.87 -2.26
N SER A 51 8.08 21.78 -2.00
CA SER A 51 8.56 20.41 -2.17
C SER A 51 8.84 20.08 -3.64
N GLU A 52 7.93 20.43 -4.56
CA GLU A 52 8.09 20.24 -6.00
C GLU A 52 9.28 21.07 -6.55
N ALA A 53 9.47 22.29 -6.06
CA ALA A 53 10.63 23.10 -6.41
C ALA A 53 11.95 22.47 -5.95
N ARG A 54 12.02 21.98 -4.69
CA ARG A 54 13.18 21.25 -4.16
C ARG A 54 13.48 20.00 -4.98
N ALA A 55 12.46 19.22 -5.34
CA ALA A 55 12.60 18.03 -6.15
C ALA A 55 13.15 18.35 -7.55
N ARG A 56 12.63 19.41 -8.21
CA ARG A 56 13.15 19.88 -9.51
C ARG A 56 14.61 20.33 -9.42
N GLU A 57 14.98 21.06 -8.35
CA GLU A 57 16.36 21.50 -8.15
C GLU A 57 17.32 20.32 -7.92
N ALA A 58 16.91 19.32 -7.12
CA ALA A 58 17.68 18.10 -6.92
C ALA A 58 17.86 17.32 -8.23
N ALA A 59 16.80 17.18 -9.03
CA ALA A 59 16.85 16.54 -10.34
C ALA A 59 17.76 17.30 -11.33
N ALA A 60 17.74 18.64 -11.31
CA ALA A 60 18.62 19.47 -12.13
C ALA A 60 20.10 19.33 -11.73
N LYS A 61 20.40 19.27 -10.42
CA LYS A 61 21.76 19.02 -9.92
C LYS A 61 22.27 17.64 -10.36
N ASN A 62 21.43 16.61 -10.29
CA ASN A 62 21.78 15.26 -10.76
C ASN A 62 22.01 15.22 -12.29
N ARG A 63 21.26 15.98 -13.09
CA ARG A 63 21.49 16.08 -14.55
C ARG A 63 22.79 16.80 -14.92
N SER A 64 23.28 17.71 -14.09
CA SER A 64 24.56 18.39 -14.31
C SER A 64 25.80 17.53 -14.00
N GLN A 65 25.60 16.35 -13.41
CA GLN A 65 26.64 15.37 -13.07
C GLN A 65 26.36 14.02 -13.75
N GLY A 66 26.65 13.88 -15.04
CA GLY A 66 26.67 12.55 -15.68
C GLY A 66 27.11 12.56 -17.15
N PRO A 67 28.01 11.64 -17.59
CA PRO A 67 28.32 11.42 -19.00
C PRO A 67 27.24 10.56 -19.69
N GLN A 68 27.16 10.70 -21.01
CA GLN A 68 26.26 9.96 -21.92
C GLN A 68 26.47 8.44 -21.88
N SER A 69 25.39 7.66 -21.91
CA SER A 69 25.35 6.41 -22.71
C SER A 69 23.93 6.06 -23.15
N VAL A 70 23.82 5.59 -24.40
CA VAL A 70 22.63 5.05 -25.06
C VAL A 70 22.76 3.51 -25.12
N GLY A 71 21.67 2.79 -24.88
CA GLY A 71 21.56 1.33 -25.09
C GLY A 71 20.26 0.76 -24.46
N PRO A 72 19.49 -0.09 -25.16
CA PRO A 72 18.14 -0.49 -24.73
C PRO A 72 18.20 -1.72 -23.83
N GLY A 73 17.41 -1.73 -22.75
CA GLY A 73 17.23 -2.89 -21.87
C GLY A 73 17.69 -2.61 -20.45
N GLY A 74 16.80 -2.07 -19.65
CA GLY A 74 16.99 -1.83 -18.23
C GLY A 74 15.74 -1.16 -17.66
N THR A 75 14.87 -1.94 -17.04
CA THR A 75 13.67 -1.45 -16.37
C THR A 75 14.10 -0.62 -15.16
N GLY A 76 14.01 0.70 -15.29
CA GLY A 76 14.24 1.64 -14.20
C GLY A 76 13.11 1.58 -13.19
N TYR A 77 13.31 0.83 -12.10
CA TYR A 77 12.66 1.10 -10.83
C TYR A 77 13.65 1.88 -9.96
N GLY A 78 13.71 3.19 -10.20
CA GLY A 78 14.49 4.12 -9.40
C GLY A 78 13.73 4.47 -8.12
N VAL A 79 14.09 3.82 -7.01
CA VAL A 79 13.88 4.40 -5.68
C VAL A 79 15.07 5.31 -5.41
N GLU A 80 14.82 6.62 -5.39
CA GLU A 80 15.82 7.63 -5.06
C GLU A 80 16.34 7.44 -3.63
N SER A 81 17.66 7.32 -3.48
CA SER A 81 18.39 8.20 -2.54
C SER A 81 19.91 8.06 -2.66
N THR A 82 20.48 9.23 -2.95
CA THR A 82 21.80 9.78 -2.61
C THR A 82 22.70 8.97 -1.66
N GLY A 83 23.97 8.85 -2.06
CA GLY A 83 25.11 8.58 -1.16
C GLY A 83 26.24 7.83 -1.84
N GLY A 84 27.07 8.53 -2.62
CA GLY A 84 28.20 7.97 -3.38
C GLY A 84 29.37 7.50 -2.51
N GLU A 85 30.01 6.45 -3.01
CA GLU A 85 31.23 5.82 -2.48
C GLU A 85 32.52 6.62 -2.78
N TYR A 86 33.52 6.31 -1.96
CA TYR A 86 34.94 6.65 -2.04
C TYR A 86 35.58 6.34 -3.40
N PRO A 87 36.72 7.01 -3.70
CA PRO A 87 37.84 6.30 -4.30
C PRO A 87 39.16 6.52 -3.54
N TYR A 88 39.90 5.42 -3.42
CA TYR A 88 41.30 5.38 -2.99
C TYR A 88 42.20 6.07 -4.03
N HIS A 89 43.04 7.01 -3.60
CA HIS A 89 44.39 7.20 -4.16
C HIS A 89 45.35 7.69 -3.06
N ARG A 90 46.47 6.96 -2.92
CA ARG A 90 47.60 7.25 -2.02
C ARG A 90 48.30 8.57 -2.41
N SER A 91 48.54 9.47 -1.45
CA SER A 91 49.86 10.05 -1.16
C SER A 91 49.89 11.00 0.07
N ARG A 92 50.75 10.63 1.03
CA ARG A 92 51.75 11.43 1.78
C ARG A 92 51.33 12.66 2.61
N HIS A 93 51.49 12.48 3.93
CA HIS A 93 51.84 13.43 5.02
C HIS A 93 51.11 14.78 5.18
N GLY A 94 50.48 14.93 6.36
CA GLY A 94 50.17 16.22 6.96
C GLY A 94 49.06 16.14 8.02
N GLN A 95 49.40 15.74 9.26
CA GLN A 95 48.48 15.82 10.40
C GLN A 95 48.11 17.29 10.69
N LYS A 96 46.81 17.61 10.64
CA LYS A 96 46.21 18.71 11.39
C LYS A 96 45.05 18.15 12.23
N PRO A 97 44.91 18.54 13.50
CA PRO A 97 43.81 18.04 14.34
C PRO A 97 42.50 18.71 13.91
N GLY A 98 41.60 17.93 13.32
CA GLY A 98 40.24 18.36 13.02
C GLY A 98 39.37 18.28 14.28
N PHE A 99 38.79 19.41 14.66
CA PHE A 99 37.69 19.49 15.62
C PHE A 99 36.56 18.55 15.16
N PHE A 100 36.33 17.46 15.90
CA PHE A 100 35.09 16.70 15.80
C PHE A 100 33.96 17.53 16.42
N LYS A 101 33.09 18.11 15.58
CA LYS A 101 31.77 18.53 16.05
C LYS A 101 30.86 17.28 16.12
N PRO A 102 30.20 17.01 17.25
CA PRO A 102 29.21 15.94 17.33
C PRO A 102 28.03 16.28 16.41
N LYS A 103 27.62 15.35 15.55
CA LYS A 103 26.37 15.44 14.76
C LYS A 103 25.18 15.13 15.67
N ASN A 104 24.85 16.04 16.58
CA ASN A 104 23.60 16.01 17.36
C ASN A 104 22.67 17.14 16.89
N GLY A 105 22.21 17.07 15.64
CA GLY A 105 21.22 17.99 15.10
C GLY A 105 20.53 17.38 13.89
N LEU A 106 19.19 17.51 13.83
CA LEU A 106 18.41 17.17 12.65
C LEU A 106 18.95 17.94 11.44
N THR A 107 19.00 17.28 10.28
CA THR A 107 19.27 18.00 9.03
C THR A 107 18.16 19.02 8.80
N GLN A 108 18.45 20.10 8.06
CA GLN A 108 17.44 21.13 7.75
C GLN A 108 16.18 20.52 7.11
N THR A 109 16.34 19.50 6.28
CA THR A 109 15.24 18.77 5.64
C THR A 109 14.39 17.99 6.64
N GLU A 110 15.02 17.27 7.58
CA GLU A 110 14.30 16.53 8.62
C GLU A 110 13.58 17.48 9.58
N ALA A 111 14.19 18.62 9.92
CA ALA A 111 13.56 19.64 10.75
C ALA A 111 12.32 20.25 10.06
N LEU A 112 12.38 20.51 8.75
CA LEU A 112 11.24 20.99 7.97
C LEU A 112 10.12 19.93 7.91
N ALA A 113 10.46 18.66 7.72
CA ALA A 113 9.48 17.58 7.72
C ALA A 113 8.80 17.41 9.08
N ALA A 114 9.56 17.46 10.18
CA ALA A 114 9.01 17.39 11.53
C ALA A 114 8.09 18.60 11.84
N HIS A 115 8.48 19.79 11.40
CA HIS A 115 7.64 20.98 11.54
C HIS A 115 6.33 20.86 10.73
N TRP A 116 6.41 20.31 9.52
CA TRP A 116 5.24 20.03 8.71
C TRP A 116 4.26 19.07 9.39
N ASP A 117 4.78 17.99 10.00
CA ASP A 117 3.96 17.06 10.76
C ASP A 117 3.27 17.73 11.95
N GLU A 118 3.96 18.61 12.66
CA GLU A 118 3.37 19.42 13.74
C GLU A 118 2.22 20.31 13.24
N ILE A 119 2.40 20.97 12.09
CA ILE A 119 1.34 21.79 11.46
C ILE A 119 0.13 20.91 11.15
N ILE A 120 0.33 19.73 10.54
CA ILE A 120 -0.75 18.83 10.18
C ILE A 120 -1.51 18.32 11.42
N VAL A 121 -0.79 17.89 12.47
CA VAL A 121 -1.41 17.43 13.72
C VAL A 121 -2.25 18.55 14.35
N ARG A 122 -1.72 19.77 14.41
CA ARG A 122 -2.46 20.94 14.92
C ARG A 122 -3.67 21.25 14.07
N ALA A 123 -3.55 21.23 12.74
CA ALA A 123 -4.67 21.47 11.83
C ALA A 123 -5.77 20.42 12.03
N PHE A 124 -5.44 19.13 12.10
CA PHE A 124 -6.42 18.07 12.36
C PHE A 124 -7.12 18.25 13.71
N ALA A 125 -6.38 18.59 14.77
CA ALA A 125 -6.96 18.86 16.08
C ALA A 125 -7.90 20.07 16.05
N THR A 126 -7.47 21.18 15.44
CA THR A 126 -8.27 22.42 15.31
C THR A 126 -9.54 22.19 14.49
N ILE A 127 -9.44 21.54 13.33
CA ILE A 127 -10.61 21.19 12.50
C ILE A 127 -11.56 20.30 13.30
N SER A 128 -11.05 19.27 13.98
CA SER A 128 -11.87 18.37 14.80
C SER A 128 -12.62 19.10 15.92
N GLN A 129 -12.02 20.15 16.50
CA GLN A 129 -12.66 20.96 17.53
C GLN A 129 -13.88 21.74 17.01
N PHE A 130 -13.90 22.11 15.72
CA PHE A 130 -15.00 22.86 15.11
C PHE A 130 -16.07 21.97 14.46
N LEU A 131 -15.75 20.70 14.17
CA LEU A 131 -16.72 19.73 13.66
C LEU A 131 -17.79 19.36 14.69
N PRO A 132 -19.02 19.00 14.25
CA PRO A 132 -20.11 18.59 15.14
C PRO A 132 -19.76 17.33 15.93
N SER A 133 -20.18 17.27 17.19
CA SER A 133 -19.91 16.15 18.09
C SER A 133 -21.17 15.70 18.86
N PRO A 134 -22.20 15.19 18.17
CA PRO A 134 -23.53 14.92 18.75
C PRO A 134 -23.52 13.85 19.85
N TYR A 135 -22.52 12.95 19.84
CA TYR A 135 -22.37 11.88 20.82
C TYR A 135 -21.37 12.21 21.96
N SER A 136 -20.96 13.48 22.09
CA SER A 136 -20.12 13.89 23.22
C SER A 136 -20.86 13.81 24.56
N GLY A 137 -20.14 13.85 25.68
CA GLY A 137 -20.76 13.86 27.02
C GLY A 137 -21.57 15.11 27.34
N SER A 138 -21.43 16.19 26.55
CA SER A 138 -22.16 17.44 26.72
C SER A 138 -22.46 18.11 25.37
N PRO A 139 -23.30 17.49 24.52
CA PRO A 139 -23.54 17.95 23.16
C PRO A 139 -24.28 19.28 23.17
N GLN A 140 -23.91 20.19 22.26
CA GLN A 140 -24.54 21.49 22.11
C GLN A 140 -25.52 21.50 20.94
N ILE A 141 -26.36 22.54 20.84
CA ILE A 141 -27.37 22.65 19.77
C ILE A 141 -26.72 22.58 18.39
N TYR A 142 -25.57 23.22 18.20
CA TYR A 142 -24.83 23.21 16.93
C TYR A 142 -24.23 21.84 16.59
N ASP A 143 -24.07 20.93 17.56
CA ASP A 143 -23.61 19.57 17.31
C ASP A 143 -24.73 18.70 16.74
N MET A 144 -25.96 18.95 17.19
CA MET A 144 -27.17 18.26 16.74
C MET A 144 -27.72 18.85 15.44
N ILE A 145 -27.54 20.16 15.24
CA ILE A 145 -28.02 20.92 14.08
C ILE A 145 -26.84 21.70 13.48
N PRO A 146 -25.94 21.01 12.77
CA PRO A 146 -24.79 21.65 12.16
C PRO A 146 -25.21 22.54 10.98
N HIS A 147 -24.40 23.56 10.71
CA HIS A 147 -24.64 24.43 9.55
C HIS A 147 -24.47 23.65 8.23
N GLN A 148 -25.39 23.82 7.28
CA GLN A 148 -25.43 23.03 6.05
C GLN A 148 -24.19 23.22 5.15
N SER A 149 -23.49 24.35 5.26
CA SER A 149 -22.28 24.61 4.47
C SER A 149 -21.08 23.75 4.88
N ILE A 150 -21.08 23.13 6.07
CA ILE A 150 -19.92 22.38 6.60
C ILE A 150 -19.47 21.29 5.63
N ALA A 151 -20.41 20.50 5.07
CA ALA A 151 -20.07 19.46 4.10
C ALA A 151 -19.40 20.03 2.85
N THR A 152 -19.91 21.15 2.33
CA THR A 152 -19.38 21.80 1.13
C THR A 152 -18.01 22.41 1.38
N LEU A 153 -17.80 23.07 2.53
CA LEU A 153 -16.49 23.61 2.93
C LEU A 153 -15.45 22.49 2.99
N LEU A 154 -15.77 21.38 3.66
CA LEU A 154 -14.89 20.22 3.76
C LEU A 154 -14.57 19.62 2.37
N LYS A 155 -15.60 19.39 1.54
CA LYS A 155 -15.43 18.81 0.19
C LYS A 155 -14.64 19.71 -0.77
N THR A 156 -14.67 21.03 -0.57
CA THR A 156 -14.02 22.03 -1.43
C THR A 156 -12.58 22.34 -0.98
N SER A 157 -12.27 22.16 0.31
CA SER A 157 -10.91 22.29 0.84
C SER A 157 -9.93 21.22 0.33
N GLN A 158 -8.64 21.40 0.61
CA GLN A 158 -7.58 20.40 0.40
C GLN A 158 -7.56 19.28 1.45
N LEU A 159 -8.36 19.38 2.53
CA LEU A 159 -8.38 18.37 3.59
C LEU A 159 -8.64 16.94 3.05
N PRO A 160 -9.64 16.69 2.18
CA PRO A 160 -9.87 15.34 1.63
C PRO A 160 -8.74 14.87 0.71
N VAL A 161 -7.97 15.78 0.10
CA VAL A 161 -6.80 15.42 -0.71
C VAL A 161 -5.67 14.92 0.20
N LEU A 162 -5.39 15.66 1.28
CA LEU A 162 -4.41 15.30 2.30
C LEU A 162 -4.78 13.98 3.01
N LEU A 163 -6.00 13.83 3.49
CA LEU A 163 -6.48 12.59 4.13
C LEU A 163 -6.39 11.41 3.17
N GLY A 164 -6.74 11.61 1.90
CA GLY A 164 -6.60 10.57 0.88
C GLY A 164 -5.14 10.15 0.66
N ALA A 165 -4.20 11.10 0.67
CA ALA A 165 -2.77 10.79 0.55
C ALA A 165 -2.25 9.99 1.75
N LEU A 166 -2.64 10.36 2.98
CA LEU A 166 -2.25 9.64 4.20
C LEU A 166 -2.87 8.24 4.27
N LEU A 167 -4.13 8.07 3.86
CA LEU A 167 -4.81 6.76 3.87
C LEU A 167 -4.31 5.81 2.78
N ARG A 168 -3.83 6.34 1.64
CA ARG A 168 -3.20 5.54 0.58
C ARG A 168 -1.75 5.16 0.89
N ASN A 169 -1.16 5.75 1.92
CA ASN A 169 0.21 5.46 2.31
C ASN A 169 0.31 4.02 2.82
N ASP A 170 1.06 3.21 2.09
CA ASP A 170 1.24 1.79 2.30
C ASP A 170 2.59 1.47 2.97
N SER A 171 3.31 2.50 3.43
CA SER A 171 4.61 2.38 4.09
C SER A 171 4.45 2.30 5.60
N VAL A 172 4.54 1.07 6.13
CA VAL A 172 4.60 0.82 7.59
C VAL A 172 5.76 1.59 8.25
N THR A 173 6.85 1.84 7.53
CA THR A 173 7.96 2.65 8.05
C THR A 173 7.57 4.11 8.22
N ASP A 174 6.83 4.68 7.26
CA ASP A 174 6.36 6.05 7.36
C ASP A 174 5.37 6.21 8.53
N TRP A 175 4.47 5.23 8.71
CA TRP A 175 3.54 5.24 9.84
C TRP A 175 4.25 5.26 11.19
N ALA A 176 5.33 4.50 11.31
CA ALA A 176 6.14 4.44 12.52
C ALA A 176 6.84 5.77 12.80
N THR A 177 7.32 6.44 11.76
CA THR A 177 8.00 7.74 11.89
C THR A 177 7.05 8.90 12.12
N ARG A 178 5.82 8.82 11.60
CA ARG A 178 4.82 9.90 11.61
C ARG A 178 3.57 9.50 12.42
N ILE A 179 3.79 8.76 13.50
CA ILE A 179 2.70 8.14 14.27
C ILE A 179 1.67 9.15 14.78
N ASP A 180 2.11 10.34 15.21
CA ASP A 180 1.23 11.40 15.71
C ASP A 180 0.33 11.97 14.60
N VAL A 181 0.84 12.08 13.37
CA VAL A 181 0.05 12.49 12.21
C VAL A 181 -1.05 11.47 11.93
N HIS A 182 -0.73 10.17 11.99
CA HIS A 182 -1.72 9.12 11.81
C HIS A 182 -2.75 9.09 12.95
N TYR A 183 -2.35 9.32 14.20
CA TYR A 183 -3.29 9.46 15.31
C TYR A 183 -4.23 10.66 15.14
N GLY A 184 -3.69 11.82 14.76
CA GLY A 184 -4.49 13.01 14.44
C GLY A 184 -5.46 12.75 13.29
N MET A 185 -5.00 12.06 12.24
CA MET A 185 -5.83 11.66 11.10
C MET A 185 -6.97 10.74 11.55
N LEU A 186 -6.69 9.67 12.30
CA LEU A 186 -7.70 8.71 12.76
C LEU A 186 -8.73 9.36 13.68
N SER A 187 -8.29 10.26 14.56
CA SER A 187 -9.19 11.06 15.42
C SER A 187 -10.14 11.92 14.59
N LEU A 188 -9.61 12.64 13.59
CA LEU A 188 -10.41 13.47 12.68
C LEU A 188 -11.39 12.63 11.85
N LEU A 189 -10.96 11.47 11.34
CA LEU A 189 -11.81 10.58 10.56
C LEU A 189 -12.98 10.03 11.39
N ARG A 190 -12.74 9.65 12.65
CA ARG A 190 -13.82 9.28 13.58
C ARG A 190 -14.78 10.44 13.82
N ARG A 191 -14.26 11.64 14.06
CA ARG A 191 -15.09 12.85 14.21
C ARG A 191 -15.94 13.15 12.97
N LEU A 192 -15.40 12.94 11.77
CA LEU A 192 -16.16 13.09 10.53
C LEU A 192 -17.28 12.04 10.40
N ALA A 193 -17.15 10.87 11.03
CA ALA A 193 -18.17 9.83 11.01
C ALA A 193 -19.31 10.05 12.04
N ASP A 194 -19.10 10.91 13.05
CA ASP A 194 -20.08 11.16 14.13
C ASP A 194 -21.34 11.90 13.67
N CYS A 195 -21.33 12.52 12.49
CA CYS A 195 -22.44 13.35 12.02
C CYS A 195 -22.82 13.04 10.56
N GLU A 196 -24.12 13.02 10.27
CA GLU A 196 -24.68 12.74 8.94
C GLU A 196 -24.17 13.73 7.87
N VAL A 197 -23.96 14.99 8.24
CA VAL A 197 -23.45 16.01 7.31
C VAL A 197 -21.98 15.76 6.96
N THR A 198 -21.17 15.30 7.90
CA THR A 198 -19.72 15.14 7.72
C THR A 198 -19.33 13.77 7.19
N ILE A 199 -20.11 12.73 7.45
CA ILE A 199 -19.83 11.36 6.95
C ILE A 199 -19.87 11.29 5.42
N GLU A 200 -20.56 12.23 4.77
CA GLU A 200 -20.54 12.37 3.32
C GLU A 200 -19.16 12.71 2.76
N VAL A 201 -18.28 13.31 3.55
CA VAL A 201 -16.89 13.57 3.14
C VAL A 201 -16.12 12.26 3.01
N LEU A 202 -16.46 11.27 3.85
CA LEU A 202 -15.82 9.96 3.87
C LEU A 202 -16.37 9.01 2.80
N THR A 203 -17.68 9.08 2.55
CA THR A 203 -18.44 8.08 1.79
C THR A 203 -18.99 8.58 0.46
N GLY A 204 -19.15 9.88 0.31
CA GLY A 204 -19.77 10.49 -0.87
C GLY A 204 -18.86 10.46 -2.09
N VAL A 205 -19.48 10.75 -3.25
CA VAL A 205 -18.74 10.96 -4.50
C VAL A 205 -17.80 12.14 -4.33
N ARG A 206 -16.55 11.93 -4.73
CA ARG A 206 -15.52 12.97 -4.78
C ARG A 206 -15.08 13.17 -6.21
N TRP A 207 -14.56 14.36 -6.48
CA TRP A 207 -13.99 14.73 -7.77
C TRP A 207 -12.50 14.99 -7.59
N GLU A 208 -11.72 14.62 -8.60
CA GLU A 208 -10.29 14.86 -8.57
C GLU A 208 -10.01 16.34 -8.89
N MET A 209 -9.21 17.00 -8.04
CA MET A 209 -8.80 18.38 -8.23
C MET A 209 -7.53 18.41 -9.08
N GLU A 210 -7.58 19.08 -10.23
CA GLU A 210 -6.41 19.33 -11.08
C GLU A 210 -5.60 20.51 -10.55
N LYS A 211 -6.28 21.59 -10.12
CA LYS A 211 -5.66 22.78 -9.52
C LYS A 211 -6.58 23.35 -8.46
N SER A 212 -5.99 23.92 -7.41
CA SER A 212 -6.72 24.63 -6.37
C SER A 212 -5.92 25.84 -5.91
N CYS A 213 -6.56 27.00 -5.84
CA CYS A 213 -6.08 28.19 -5.13
C CYS A 213 -6.26 28.08 -3.60
N GLY A 214 -7.06 27.12 -3.14
CA GLY A 214 -7.43 26.95 -1.74
C GLY A 214 -8.75 27.64 -1.43
N LEU A 215 -9.39 27.19 -0.34
CA LEU A 215 -10.76 27.57 -0.01
C LEU A 215 -10.95 29.08 0.19
N GLU A 216 -9.97 29.76 0.76
CA GLU A 216 -10.04 31.19 1.07
C GLU A 216 -10.01 32.04 -0.20
N GLU A 217 -8.99 31.89 -1.05
CA GLU A 217 -8.90 32.60 -2.33
C GLU A 217 -10.11 32.29 -3.23
N TRP A 218 -10.60 31.05 -3.21
CA TRP A 218 -11.79 30.67 -3.96
C TRP A 218 -13.06 31.37 -3.44
N MET A 219 -13.23 31.46 -2.13
CA MET A 219 -14.44 32.06 -1.54
C MET A 219 -14.50 33.58 -1.74
N TRP A 220 -13.34 34.23 -1.89
CA TRP A 220 -13.23 35.67 -2.15
C TRP A 220 -13.14 36.03 -3.64
N ASP A 221 -13.31 35.07 -4.55
CA ASP A 221 -13.20 35.27 -6.01
C ASP A 221 -11.81 35.77 -6.44
N GLU A 222 -10.77 35.37 -5.68
CA GLU A 222 -9.37 35.71 -5.93
C GLU A 222 -8.61 34.58 -6.65
N GLY A 223 -9.25 33.42 -6.84
CA GLY A 223 -8.66 32.28 -7.54
C GLY A 223 -9.66 31.17 -7.90
N ASP A 224 -9.21 30.25 -8.76
CA ASP A 224 -10.02 29.16 -9.28
C ASP A 224 -9.65 27.78 -8.69
N ILE A 225 -10.67 26.96 -8.49
CA ILE A 225 -10.53 25.51 -8.31
C ILE A 225 -10.90 24.82 -9.63
N VAL A 226 -9.96 24.09 -10.19
CA VAL A 226 -10.11 23.36 -11.45
C VAL A 226 -10.22 21.86 -11.15
N TRP A 227 -11.31 21.26 -11.58
CA TRP A 227 -11.56 19.82 -11.47
C TRP A 227 -11.03 19.09 -12.69
N ALA A 228 -10.41 17.94 -12.47
CA ALA A 228 -9.89 17.10 -13.54
C ALA A 228 -11.03 16.61 -14.44
N SER A 229 -10.79 16.59 -15.74
CA SER A 229 -11.74 16.13 -16.75
C SER A 229 -11.10 15.21 -17.77
N GLU A 230 -11.86 14.21 -18.24
CA GLU A 230 -11.43 13.33 -19.32
C GLU A 230 -11.37 14.11 -20.64
N LYS A 231 -10.28 13.95 -21.39
CA LYS A 231 -10.16 14.52 -22.74
C LYS A 231 -11.06 13.76 -23.71
N SER A 232 -12.28 14.26 -23.94
CA SER A 232 -13.17 13.73 -24.98
C SER A 232 -12.73 14.17 -26.38
N ARG A 233 -13.00 13.32 -27.39
CA ARG A 233 -12.77 13.62 -28.82
C ARG A 233 -13.70 14.71 -29.36
N SER A 234 -14.76 15.09 -28.65
CA SER A 234 -15.65 16.21 -28.99
C SER A 234 -15.55 17.33 -27.94
N SER A 235 -15.39 18.58 -28.37
CA SER A 235 -15.09 19.73 -27.51
C SER A 235 -16.17 20.15 -26.51
N THR A 236 -17.38 19.57 -26.59
CA THR A 236 -18.55 20.00 -25.80
C THR A 236 -18.92 19.07 -24.64
N ASP A 237 -18.27 17.91 -24.47
CA ASP A 237 -18.59 16.95 -23.40
C ASP A 237 -17.35 16.70 -22.52
N ARG A 238 -17.17 17.53 -21.49
CA ARG A 238 -16.12 17.37 -20.47
C ARG A 238 -16.68 16.61 -19.28
N ARG A 239 -16.37 15.32 -19.19
CA ARG A 239 -16.74 14.51 -18.03
C ARG A 239 -15.71 14.68 -16.93
N LEU A 240 -16.16 15.05 -15.73
CA LEU A 240 -15.30 15.16 -14.56
C LEU A 240 -14.78 13.77 -14.13
N VAL A 241 -13.55 13.73 -13.64
CA VAL A 241 -12.92 12.53 -13.11
C VAL A 241 -13.32 12.37 -11.65
N SER A 242 -13.97 11.26 -11.32
CA SER A 242 -14.36 10.93 -9.94
C SER A 242 -13.19 10.34 -9.17
N ALA A 243 -12.96 10.83 -7.96
CA ALA A 243 -12.06 10.24 -6.99
C ALA A 243 -12.82 9.22 -6.11
N ALA A 244 -12.12 8.16 -5.70
CA ALA A 244 -12.71 7.17 -4.80
C ALA A 244 -13.06 7.79 -3.43
N PRO A 245 -14.13 7.33 -2.75
CA PRO A 245 -14.44 7.77 -1.39
C PRO A 245 -13.26 7.54 -0.46
N LEU A 246 -13.04 8.42 0.52
CA LEU A 246 -11.91 8.28 1.46
C LEU A 246 -11.94 6.93 2.19
N TYR A 247 -13.14 6.49 2.57
CA TYR A 247 -13.34 5.21 3.23
C TYR A 247 -12.80 4.02 2.40
N SER A 248 -12.84 4.09 1.05
CA SER A 248 -12.31 3.01 0.20
C SER A 248 -10.81 2.75 0.38
N HIS A 249 -10.06 3.78 0.81
CA HIS A 249 -8.63 3.65 1.06
C HIS A 249 -8.31 2.88 2.35
N PHE A 250 -9.25 2.77 3.29
CA PHE A 250 -9.06 1.96 4.50
C PHE A 250 -8.85 0.48 4.19
N LYS A 251 -9.47 -0.07 3.14
CA LYS A 251 -9.41 -1.50 2.85
C LYS A 251 -7.96 -2.01 2.73
N LYS A 252 -7.10 -1.27 2.01
CA LYS A 252 -5.68 -1.63 1.86
C LYS A 252 -4.91 -1.40 3.15
N LEU A 253 -5.08 -0.21 3.75
CA LEU A 253 -4.41 0.16 4.99
C LEU A 253 -4.69 -0.87 6.10
N THR A 254 -5.95 -1.25 6.27
CA THR A 254 -6.34 -2.25 7.26
C THR A 254 -5.81 -3.64 6.96
N LYS A 255 -5.80 -4.08 5.69
CA LYS A 255 -5.21 -5.38 5.32
C LYS A 255 -3.71 -5.44 5.65
N GLN A 256 -2.98 -4.34 5.44
CA GLN A 256 -1.58 -4.25 5.87
C GLN A 256 -1.45 -4.28 7.41
N SER A 257 -2.31 -3.55 8.13
CA SER A 257 -2.34 -3.57 9.60
C SER A 257 -2.59 -4.98 10.16
N GLU A 258 -3.56 -5.71 9.59
CA GLU A 258 -3.85 -7.10 9.96
C GLU A 258 -2.64 -8.02 9.71
N ALA A 259 -2.00 -7.91 8.54
CA ALA A 259 -0.80 -8.69 8.22
C ALA A 259 0.39 -8.36 9.14
N PHE A 260 0.58 -7.08 9.48
CA PHE A 260 1.60 -6.65 10.43
C PHE A 260 1.35 -7.25 11.83
N LEU A 261 0.11 -7.13 12.32
CA LEU A 261 -0.27 -7.66 13.63
C LEU A 261 -0.04 -9.17 13.71
N GLU A 262 -0.44 -9.93 12.69
CA GLU A 262 -0.22 -11.37 12.63
C GLU A 262 1.27 -11.73 12.69
N GLY A 263 2.10 -11.04 11.89
CA GLY A 263 3.55 -11.22 11.93
C GLY A 263 4.17 -10.84 13.27
N ALA A 264 3.58 -9.87 13.99
CA ALA A 264 4.04 -9.40 15.29
C ALA A 264 3.57 -10.26 16.49
N LYS A 265 2.54 -11.11 16.35
CA LYS A 265 2.04 -11.98 17.45
C LYS A 265 3.13 -12.87 18.04
N THR A 266 4.01 -13.38 17.18
CA THR A 266 5.16 -14.21 17.57
C THR A 266 6.18 -13.46 18.42
N VAL A 267 6.17 -12.12 18.39
CA VAL A 267 7.12 -11.25 19.09
C VAL A 267 6.60 -10.83 20.47
N LEU A 268 5.30 -10.55 20.61
CA LEU A 268 4.72 -10.08 21.87
C LEU A 268 4.66 -11.15 22.96
N GLY A 269 4.79 -12.43 22.58
CA GLY A 269 4.92 -13.54 23.53
C GLY A 269 6.33 -13.73 24.12
N GLU A 270 7.36 -13.12 23.52
CA GLU A 270 8.74 -13.17 24.00
C GLU A 270 8.99 -11.95 24.92
N SER A 271 8.83 -12.15 26.23
CA SER A 271 8.79 -11.11 27.27
C SER A 271 10.07 -10.26 27.47
N ASP A 272 11.09 -10.41 26.63
CA ASP A 272 12.44 -9.83 26.85
C ASP A 272 12.87 -8.80 25.78
N ALA A 273 11.94 -8.28 24.97
CA ALA A 273 12.29 -7.28 23.95
C ALA A 273 12.50 -5.89 24.60
N GLN A 274 13.69 -5.63 25.17
CA GLN A 274 14.14 -4.28 25.52
C GLN A 274 14.91 -3.65 24.35
N GLY A 275 14.58 -2.41 23.99
CA GLY A 275 15.28 -1.64 22.96
C GLY A 275 14.36 -0.71 22.16
N LYS A 276 14.97 0.19 21.38
CA LYS A 276 14.26 1.17 20.54
C LYS A 276 13.38 0.48 19.48
N GLU A 277 13.83 -0.64 18.95
CA GLU A 277 13.11 -1.44 17.95
C GLU A 277 11.86 -2.10 18.53
N ALA A 278 11.93 -2.58 19.77
CA ALA A 278 10.79 -3.15 20.47
C ALA A 278 9.74 -2.08 20.78
N GLU A 279 10.16 -0.90 21.26
CA GLU A 279 9.27 0.25 21.47
C GLU A 279 8.62 0.69 20.15
N THR A 280 9.39 0.76 19.07
CA THR A 280 8.88 1.09 17.74
C THR A 280 7.85 0.06 17.28
N MET A 281 8.10 -1.22 17.50
CA MET A 281 7.16 -2.29 17.16
C MET A 281 5.86 -2.18 17.96
N LEU A 282 5.93 -1.94 19.28
CA LEU A 282 4.76 -1.74 20.13
C LEU A 282 3.91 -0.56 19.65
N LYS A 283 4.55 0.55 19.30
CA LYS A 283 3.88 1.74 18.74
C LYS A 283 3.15 1.43 17.42
N ILE A 284 3.80 0.70 16.50
CA ILE A 284 3.17 0.30 15.24
C ILE A 284 2.01 -0.67 15.49
N THR A 285 2.16 -1.64 16.39
CA THR A 285 1.10 -2.59 16.76
C THR A 285 -0.12 -1.85 17.31
N ALA A 286 0.10 -0.90 18.23
CA ALA A 286 -0.99 -0.07 18.77
C ALA A 286 -1.70 0.71 17.65
N LEU A 287 -0.93 1.40 16.80
CA LEU A 287 -1.49 2.13 15.66
C LEU A 287 -2.29 1.22 14.71
N CYS A 288 -1.80 0.02 14.41
CA CYS A 288 -2.50 -0.95 13.56
C CYS A 288 -3.85 -1.36 14.16
N GLY A 289 -3.90 -1.57 15.49
CA GLY A 289 -5.15 -1.82 16.20
C GLY A 289 -6.12 -0.64 16.09
N ASP A 290 -5.61 0.59 16.26
CA ASP A 290 -6.41 1.81 16.17
C ASP A 290 -6.93 2.10 14.75
N ILE A 291 -6.17 1.74 13.71
CA ILE A 291 -6.61 1.79 12.30
C ILE A 291 -7.78 0.84 12.07
N ILE A 292 -7.68 -0.41 12.53
CA ILE A 292 -8.75 -1.42 12.40
C ILE A 292 -9.99 -0.95 13.14
N ALA A 293 -9.85 -0.48 14.38
CA ALA A 293 -10.97 0.04 15.16
C ALA A 293 -11.63 1.24 14.48
N ALA A 294 -10.84 2.17 13.90
CA ALA A 294 -11.38 3.33 13.18
C ALA A 294 -12.19 2.91 11.95
N ARG A 295 -11.73 1.91 11.19
CA ARG A 295 -12.50 1.33 10.08
C ARG A 295 -13.86 0.83 10.58
N ASP A 296 -13.86 0.04 11.64
CA ASP A 296 -15.07 -0.59 12.19
C ASP A 296 -16.06 0.45 12.75
N ASP A 297 -15.55 1.52 13.37
CA ASP A 297 -16.35 2.66 13.84
C ASP A 297 -17.04 3.37 12.65
N ILE A 298 -16.29 3.65 11.59
CA ILE A 298 -16.81 4.31 10.38
C ILE A 298 -17.84 3.41 9.68
N GLU A 299 -17.56 2.11 9.55
CA GLU A 299 -18.52 1.15 8.98
C GLU A 299 -19.83 1.08 9.77
N ARG A 300 -19.73 1.11 11.10
CA ARG A 300 -20.91 1.15 11.96
C ARG A 300 -21.72 2.42 11.71
N ALA A 301 -21.05 3.59 11.65
CA ALA A 301 -21.70 4.86 11.35
C ALA A 301 -22.38 4.85 9.97
N MET A 302 -21.71 4.28 8.96
CA MET A 302 -22.26 4.11 7.60
C MET A 302 -23.56 3.29 7.59
N ARG A 303 -23.60 2.18 8.35
CA ARG A 303 -24.80 1.34 8.47
C ARG A 303 -25.96 2.08 9.15
N ILE A 304 -25.67 2.90 10.16
CA ILE A 304 -26.69 3.70 10.89
C ILE A 304 -27.31 4.76 9.99
N VAL A 305 -26.50 5.44 9.17
CA VAL A 305 -26.95 6.48 8.22
C VAL A 305 -27.65 5.87 6.98
N GLY A 306 -27.88 4.54 6.95
CA GLY A 306 -28.51 3.86 5.82
C GLY A 306 -27.64 3.79 4.57
N ARG A 307 -26.34 4.11 4.68
CA ARG A 307 -25.35 4.02 3.61
C ARG A 307 -24.56 2.74 3.77
N GLY A 308 -25.20 1.60 3.50
CA GLY A 308 -24.56 0.29 3.58
C GLY A 308 -23.27 0.25 2.75
N ALA A 309 -22.19 -0.25 3.35
CA ALA A 309 -20.99 -0.63 2.63
C ALA A 309 -21.37 -1.69 1.58
N GLU A 310 -21.05 -1.40 0.31
CA GLU A 310 -21.23 -2.26 -0.86
C GLU A 310 -22.68 -2.63 -1.21
N THR A 311 -23.31 -1.80 -2.04
CA THR A 311 -24.16 -2.32 -3.12
C THR A 311 -23.42 -2.02 -4.43
N PRO A 312 -23.06 -3.02 -5.27
CA PRO A 312 -22.63 -2.72 -6.63
C PRO A 312 -23.78 -1.96 -7.30
N MET A 313 -23.47 -0.98 -8.15
CA MET A 313 -24.45 -0.23 -8.93
C MET A 313 -25.47 -1.16 -9.62
N SER A 314 -26.55 -1.49 -8.93
CA SER A 314 -27.81 -1.93 -9.51
C SER A 314 -28.65 -0.68 -9.62
N THR A 315 -28.82 -0.23 -10.86
CA THR A 315 -29.82 0.77 -11.24
C THR A 315 -31.15 0.46 -10.55
N SER A 316 -31.67 1.45 -9.82
CA SER A 316 -32.93 1.39 -9.09
C SER A 316 -34.08 0.89 -9.97
N SER A 317 -34.80 -0.10 -9.47
CA SER A 317 -36.13 -0.46 -9.95
C SER A 317 -37.14 0.34 -9.15
N ASP A 318 -37.47 1.53 -9.64
CA ASP A 318 -38.67 2.24 -9.19
C ASP A 318 -39.86 1.69 -9.96
N THR A 319 -40.68 0.90 -9.27
CA THR A 319 -42.06 0.65 -9.64
C THR A 319 -42.84 1.96 -9.56
N SER A 320 -42.97 2.63 -10.69
CA SER A 320 -44.15 3.46 -10.97
C SER A 320 -44.51 3.31 -12.46
N SER A 321 -45.76 2.96 -12.68
CA SER A 321 -46.40 2.78 -13.97
C SER A 321 -46.47 4.09 -14.73
N ASP A 322 -45.67 4.25 -15.79
CA ASP A 322 -46.18 4.94 -16.98
C ASP A 322 -45.42 4.54 -18.24
N ALA A 323 -46.18 4.37 -19.32
CA ALA A 323 -45.71 3.86 -20.58
C ALA A 323 -44.94 4.93 -21.38
N SER A 324 -44.05 4.47 -22.26
CA SER A 324 -43.36 5.20 -23.33
C SER A 324 -42.11 6.02 -22.93
N LYS A 325 -40.93 5.41 -23.05
CA LYS A 325 -39.73 6.01 -23.66
C LYS A 325 -38.64 4.95 -23.86
N SER A 326 -38.14 4.91 -25.09
CA SER A 326 -37.11 4.02 -25.64
C SER A 326 -35.79 3.97 -24.84
N PRO A 327 -35.10 2.82 -24.77
CA PRO A 327 -33.88 2.68 -23.97
C PRO A 327 -32.70 3.37 -24.65
N ARG A 328 -32.07 4.31 -23.94
CA ARG A 328 -30.78 4.89 -24.32
C ARG A 328 -29.66 3.87 -24.05
N LYS A 329 -28.85 3.68 -25.09
CA LYS A 329 -27.72 2.76 -25.23
C LYS A 329 -26.63 3.03 -24.18
N GLY A 330 -26.61 2.26 -23.09
CA GLY A 330 -25.47 2.18 -22.17
C GLY A 330 -24.31 1.44 -22.85
N LYS A 331 -23.07 1.90 -22.66
CA LYS A 331 -21.85 1.31 -23.24
C LYS A 331 -21.75 -0.16 -22.84
N ASN A 332 -21.76 -1.07 -23.83
CA ASN A 332 -21.34 -2.46 -23.65
C ASN A 332 -19.86 -2.45 -23.24
N GLU A 333 -19.57 -2.72 -21.98
CA GLU A 333 -18.21 -3.05 -21.55
C GLU A 333 -17.86 -4.42 -22.15
N GLU A 334 -16.68 -4.54 -22.77
CA GLU A 334 -16.29 -5.76 -23.46
C GLU A 334 -16.19 -6.94 -22.47
N PRO A 335 -16.78 -8.12 -22.76
CA PRO A 335 -16.83 -9.23 -21.81
C PRO A 335 -15.45 -9.69 -21.30
N SER A 336 -14.40 -9.56 -22.10
CA SER A 336 -13.01 -9.87 -21.74
C SER A 336 -12.48 -8.98 -20.63
N ILE A 337 -12.64 -7.66 -20.79
CA ILE A 337 -12.20 -6.65 -19.81
C ILE A 337 -12.92 -6.85 -18.47
N ALA A 338 -14.20 -7.21 -18.51
CA ALA A 338 -14.98 -7.52 -17.31
C ALA A 338 -14.45 -8.77 -16.58
N LEU A 339 -14.06 -9.81 -17.32
CA LEU A 339 -13.48 -11.03 -16.75
C LEU A 339 -12.10 -10.77 -16.13
N GLU A 340 -11.21 -10.06 -16.82
CA GLU A 340 -9.88 -9.68 -16.31
C GLU A 340 -9.99 -8.88 -15.01
N ARG A 341 -10.91 -7.89 -14.97
CA ARG A 341 -11.16 -7.10 -13.75
C ARG A 341 -11.64 -7.98 -12.61
N LYS A 342 -12.57 -8.91 -12.87
CA LYS A 342 -13.08 -9.85 -11.87
C LYS A 342 -11.97 -10.80 -11.37
N TYR A 343 -11.15 -11.30 -12.27
CA TYR A 343 -10.01 -12.15 -11.95
C TYR A 343 -9.00 -11.42 -11.07
N ALA A 344 -8.64 -10.18 -11.41
CA ALA A 344 -7.75 -9.34 -10.61
C ALA A 344 -8.30 -9.09 -9.19
N GLN A 345 -9.60 -8.80 -9.06
CA GLN A 345 -10.25 -8.61 -7.74
C GLN A 345 -10.21 -9.89 -6.89
N ILE A 346 -10.44 -11.05 -7.50
CA ILE A 346 -10.34 -12.35 -6.81
C ILE A 346 -8.89 -12.61 -6.40
N CYS A 347 -7.92 -12.35 -7.28
CA CYS A 347 -6.51 -12.46 -6.95
C CYS A 347 -6.15 -11.61 -5.74
N GLU A 348 -6.52 -10.32 -5.75
CA GLU A 348 -6.27 -9.38 -4.64
C GLU A 348 -6.86 -9.90 -3.31
N ARG A 349 -8.08 -10.47 -3.35
CA ARG A 349 -8.74 -11.04 -2.18
C ARG A 349 -8.00 -12.24 -1.60
N LEU A 350 -7.46 -13.11 -2.46
CA LEU A 350 -6.79 -14.35 -2.06
C LEU A 350 -5.27 -14.18 -1.85
N ALA A 351 -4.72 -13.02 -2.20
CA ALA A 351 -3.29 -12.77 -2.40
C ALA A 351 -2.39 -13.14 -1.23
N PHE A 352 -2.83 -12.96 0.02
CA PHE A 352 -1.94 -13.13 1.18
C PHE A 352 -2.72 -13.66 2.38
N ARG A 353 -2.17 -14.67 3.07
CA ARG A 353 -2.69 -15.20 4.33
C ARG A 353 -1.58 -15.79 5.20
N HIS A 354 -1.84 -15.84 6.50
CA HIS A 354 -1.14 -16.75 7.39
C HIS A 354 -1.90 -18.08 7.47
N VAL A 355 -1.17 -19.20 7.50
CA VAL A 355 -1.71 -20.56 7.57
C VAL A 355 -0.78 -21.46 8.39
N ALA A 356 -1.28 -22.55 8.96
CA ALA A 356 -0.43 -23.58 9.55
C ALA A 356 0.30 -24.39 8.46
N LEU A 357 1.59 -24.11 8.25
CA LEU A 357 2.48 -24.94 7.41
C LEU A 357 3.17 -26.03 8.23
N SER A 358 3.35 -25.78 9.52
CA SER A 358 3.88 -26.73 10.48
C SER A 358 2.86 -27.75 10.99
N GLN A 359 3.39 -28.87 11.47
CA GLN A 359 2.67 -29.85 12.26
C GLN A 359 3.49 -30.16 13.53
N PRO A 360 2.88 -30.67 14.61
CA PRO A 360 3.63 -31.16 15.75
C PRO A 360 4.65 -32.23 15.32
N SER A 361 5.90 -32.11 15.78
CA SER A 361 6.92 -33.12 15.52
C SER A 361 6.53 -34.48 16.11
N ALA A 362 6.97 -35.58 15.49
CA ALA A 362 6.69 -36.95 15.93
C ALA A 362 7.16 -37.20 17.39
N ASP A 363 8.22 -36.52 17.80
CA ASP A 363 8.79 -36.62 19.15
C ASP A 363 8.10 -35.69 20.16
N GLY A 364 7.05 -34.96 19.75
CA GLY A 364 6.31 -33.99 20.55
C GLY A 364 7.06 -32.68 20.84
N ASN A 365 8.37 -32.64 20.56
CA ASN A 365 9.22 -31.47 20.79
C ASN A 365 9.39 -30.65 19.51
N GLY A 366 8.55 -29.63 19.36
CA GLY A 366 8.67 -28.61 18.32
C GLY A 366 7.84 -28.85 17.06
N LEU A 367 8.19 -28.12 15.99
CA LEU A 367 7.46 -28.07 14.74
C LEU A 367 8.18 -28.87 13.64
N ALA A 368 7.40 -29.63 12.87
CA ALA A 368 7.84 -30.33 11.68
C ALA A 368 7.21 -29.70 10.42
N TYR A 369 7.98 -29.66 9.33
CA TYR A 369 7.57 -29.11 8.04
C TYR A 369 7.76 -30.15 6.93
N PRO A 370 7.00 -31.26 6.92
CA PRO A 370 7.30 -32.44 6.11
C PRO A 370 7.27 -32.18 4.58
N THR A 371 6.49 -31.20 4.14
CA THR A 371 6.31 -30.86 2.72
C THR A 371 7.11 -29.64 2.27
N PHE A 372 7.96 -29.09 3.14
CA PHE A 372 8.73 -27.89 2.89
C PHE A 372 10.20 -28.20 2.55
N ALA A 373 10.69 -27.65 1.45
CA ALA A 373 12.04 -27.93 0.92
C ALA A 373 13.16 -27.59 1.92
N TYR A 374 12.94 -26.57 2.77
CA TYR A 374 13.91 -26.09 3.75
C TYR A 374 13.61 -26.55 5.19
N ALA A 375 12.92 -27.68 5.36
CA ALA A 375 12.58 -28.21 6.69
C ALA A 375 13.80 -28.37 7.61
N GLN A 376 14.96 -28.76 7.04
CA GLN A 376 16.21 -28.89 7.79
C GLN A 376 16.76 -27.54 8.27
N ASP A 377 16.66 -26.49 7.44
CA ASP A 377 17.09 -25.14 7.82
C ASP A 377 16.17 -24.54 8.89
N LEU A 378 14.86 -24.80 8.80
CA LEU A 378 13.89 -24.45 9.85
C LEU A 378 14.23 -25.18 11.16
N ALA A 379 14.49 -26.48 11.13
CA ALA A 379 14.89 -27.24 12.31
C ALA A 379 16.19 -26.70 12.93
N ARG A 380 17.19 -26.37 12.11
CA ARG A 380 18.47 -25.80 12.57
C ARG A 380 18.32 -24.42 13.24
N THR A 381 17.28 -23.67 12.88
CA THR A 381 17.02 -22.32 13.38
C THR A 381 15.87 -22.27 14.39
N ALA A 382 15.31 -23.41 14.81
CA ALA A 382 14.11 -23.47 15.65
C ALA A 382 14.23 -22.79 17.02
N THR A 383 15.43 -22.78 17.60
CA THR A 383 15.71 -22.14 18.89
C THR A 383 16.43 -20.80 18.75
N ALA A 384 16.63 -20.33 17.51
CA ALA A 384 17.39 -19.12 17.24
C ALA A 384 16.46 -17.92 17.06
N THR A 385 16.85 -16.79 17.62
CA THR A 385 16.10 -15.53 17.52
C THR A 385 16.79 -14.58 16.56
N ARG A 386 16.02 -13.99 15.65
CA ARG A 386 16.53 -12.89 14.80
C ARG A 386 16.80 -11.65 15.62
N ASN A 387 17.77 -10.86 15.16
CA ASN A 387 17.99 -9.50 15.64
C ASN A 387 16.67 -8.70 15.56
N PRO A 388 16.28 -7.94 16.59
CA PRO A 388 15.04 -7.15 16.61
C PRO A 388 14.84 -6.26 15.37
N LYS A 389 15.91 -5.64 14.87
CA LYS A 389 15.85 -4.77 13.68
C LYS A 389 15.49 -5.55 12.42
N ASP A 390 16.14 -6.68 12.22
CA ASP A 390 15.95 -7.56 11.06
C ASP A 390 14.59 -8.25 11.11
N ARG A 391 14.13 -8.61 12.31
CA ARG A 391 12.79 -9.12 12.56
C ARG A 391 11.71 -8.09 12.22
N LEU A 392 11.87 -6.84 12.67
CA LEU A 392 10.95 -5.75 12.34
C LEU A 392 10.95 -5.47 10.83
N HIS A 393 12.11 -5.55 10.18
CA HIS A 393 12.21 -5.40 8.73
C HIS A 393 11.38 -6.47 7.99
N LEU A 394 11.51 -7.74 8.37
CA LEU A 394 10.73 -8.83 7.77
C LEU A 394 9.21 -8.62 7.95
N ILE A 395 8.75 -8.28 9.15
CA ILE A 395 7.31 -8.07 9.40
C ILE A 395 6.77 -6.92 8.54
N LYS A 396 7.52 -5.82 8.41
CA LYS A 396 7.15 -4.70 7.53
C LYS A 396 7.04 -5.14 6.08
N GLU A 397 7.95 -5.96 5.61
CA GLU A 397 7.94 -6.47 4.25
C GLU A 397 6.75 -7.40 3.98
N LEU A 398 6.44 -8.31 4.91
CA LEU A 398 5.25 -9.16 4.83
C LEU A 398 3.96 -8.34 4.81
N ALA A 399 3.88 -7.25 5.59
CA ALA A 399 2.76 -6.33 5.57
C ALA A 399 2.60 -5.64 4.20
N VAL A 400 3.70 -5.20 3.58
CA VAL A 400 3.68 -4.65 2.21
C VAL A 400 3.19 -5.70 1.21
N MET A 401 3.72 -6.92 1.27
CA MET A 401 3.28 -8.02 0.41
C MET A 401 1.78 -8.31 0.54
N ALA A 402 1.16 -8.11 1.70
CA ALA A 402 -0.28 -8.32 1.85
C ALA A 402 -1.17 -7.45 0.93
N THR A 403 -0.62 -6.37 0.36
CA THR A 403 -1.37 -5.40 -0.48
C THR A 403 -0.73 -5.06 -1.82
N SER A 404 0.53 -5.43 -2.04
CA SER A 404 1.29 -5.02 -3.23
C SER A 404 1.66 -6.18 -4.16
N LEU A 405 1.13 -7.39 -3.91
CA LEU A 405 1.33 -8.53 -4.81
C LEU A 405 0.61 -8.31 -6.15
N PRO A 406 1.26 -8.61 -7.28
CA PRO A 406 0.61 -8.54 -8.58
C PRO A 406 -0.49 -9.61 -8.71
N PRO A 407 -1.49 -9.39 -9.59
CA PRO A 407 -2.48 -10.42 -9.90
C PRO A 407 -1.82 -11.74 -10.34
N GLY A 408 -2.39 -12.85 -9.91
CA GLY A 408 -1.83 -14.18 -10.16
C GLY A 408 -0.66 -14.56 -9.23
N VAL A 409 -0.35 -13.77 -8.20
CA VAL A 409 0.61 -14.16 -7.17
C VAL A 409 -0.09 -14.26 -5.82
N TRP A 410 0.11 -15.39 -5.15
CA TRP A 410 -0.45 -15.66 -3.84
C TRP A 410 0.62 -16.12 -2.86
N VAL A 411 0.52 -15.70 -1.60
CA VAL A 411 1.51 -15.93 -0.55
C VAL A 411 0.82 -16.50 0.68
N ARG A 412 1.48 -17.48 1.29
CA ARG A 412 1.07 -18.16 2.52
C ARG A 412 2.25 -18.16 3.47
N VAL A 413 2.12 -17.49 4.60
CA VAL A 413 3.16 -17.42 5.64
C VAL A 413 2.77 -18.37 6.78
N ASP A 414 3.72 -19.11 7.36
CA ASP A 414 3.40 -19.95 8.52
C ASP A 414 2.95 -19.08 9.72
N GLU A 415 1.89 -19.52 10.40
CA GLU A 415 1.33 -18.81 11.57
C GLU A 415 2.30 -18.69 12.74
N ILE A 416 3.21 -19.66 12.90
CA ILE A 416 4.17 -19.69 14.01
C ILE A 416 5.52 -19.14 13.58
N ARG A 417 5.94 -19.43 12.35
CA ARG A 417 7.26 -19.10 11.82
C ARG A 417 7.18 -18.27 10.55
N ASN A 418 7.28 -16.95 10.71
CA ASN A 418 7.27 -16.00 9.58
C ASN A 418 8.42 -16.17 8.57
N ASP A 419 9.33 -17.10 8.81
CA ASP A 419 10.45 -17.47 7.96
C ASP A 419 10.22 -18.69 7.08
N ALA A 420 9.07 -19.35 7.23
CA ALA A 420 8.55 -20.36 6.34
C ALA A 420 7.40 -19.77 5.50
N ILE A 421 7.62 -19.62 4.20
CA ILE A 421 6.67 -19.00 3.28
C ILE A 421 6.46 -19.91 2.07
N LYS A 422 5.21 -20.10 1.64
CA LYS A 422 4.84 -20.71 0.36
C LYS A 422 4.28 -19.65 -0.57
N ILE A 423 4.68 -19.72 -1.83
CA ILE A 423 4.30 -18.74 -2.86
C ILE A 423 3.75 -19.49 -4.07
N MET A 424 2.60 -19.08 -4.56
CA MET A 424 1.99 -19.59 -5.79
C MET A 424 2.04 -18.49 -6.85
N ILE A 425 2.56 -18.80 -8.03
CA ILE A 425 2.60 -17.88 -9.17
C ILE A 425 1.85 -18.51 -10.33
N ALA A 426 0.82 -17.83 -10.83
CA ALA A 426 0.17 -18.17 -12.09
C ALA A 426 1.08 -17.81 -13.27
N GLY A 427 1.20 -18.73 -14.21
CA GLY A 427 1.93 -18.51 -15.45
C GLY A 427 1.30 -17.37 -16.25
N PRO A 428 2.08 -16.35 -16.67
CA PRO A 428 1.55 -15.20 -17.39
C PRO A 428 0.91 -15.59 -18.72
N GLU A 429 -0.12 -14.84 -19.13
CA GLU A 429 -0.75 -15.00 -20.43
C GLU A 429 0.25 -14.72 -21.57
N GLY A 430 0.09 -15.42 -22.70
CA GLY A 430 1.01 -15.30 -23.85
C GLY A 430 2.33 -16.07 -23.70
N THR A 431 2.50 -16.84 -22.61
CA THR A 431 3.70 -17.63 -22.35
C THR A 431 3.38 -19.13 -22.39
N PRO A 432 4.37 -20.03 -22.57
CA PRO A 432 4.14 -21.48 -22.46
C PRO A 432 3.77 -21.94 -21.03
N TYR A 433 3.73 -21.02 -20.07
CA TYR A 433 3.30 -21.24 -18.70
C TYR A 433 1.82 -20.89 -18.46
N ALA A 434 1.17 -20.24 -19.43
CA ALA A 434 -0.16 -19.65 -19.28
C ALA A 434 -1.19 -20.62 -18.68
N GLY A 435 -1.93 -20.13 -17.68
CA GLY A 435 -2.94 -20.90 -16.96
C GLY A 435 -2.38 -21.93 -15.97
N GLY A 436 -1.06 -22.15 -15.91
CA GLY A 436 -0.44 -23.04 -14.93
C GLY A 436 -0.24 -22.36 -13.58
N LEU A 437 -0.31 -23.13 -12.50
CA LEU A 437 0.03 -22.73 -11.13
C LEU A 437 1.39 -23.33 -10.71
N PHE A 438 2.34 -22.47 -10.33
CA PHE A 438 3.69 -22.85 -9.93
C PHE A 438 3.91 -22.53 -8.44
N GLU A 439 4.07 -23.57 -7.62
CA GLU A 439 4.34 -23.43 -6.18
C GLU A 439 5.84 -23.34 -5.90
N PHE A 440 6.21 -22.42 -5.01
CA PHE A 440 7.55 -22.23 -4.49
C PHE A 440 7.56 -22.27 -2.97
N ASP A 441 8.58 -22.91 -2.40
CA ASP A 441 8.94 -22.76 -1.00
C ASP A 441 9.98 -21.64 -0.87
N CYS A 442 9.80 -20.80 0.14
CA CYS A 442 10.64 -19.65 0.43
C CYS A 442 11.06 -19.68 1.91
N PHE A 443 12.35 -19.85 2.18
CA PHE A 443 12.92 -19.77 3.52
C PHE A 443 13.67 -18.45 3.72
N ILE A 444 13.37 -17.76 4.82
CA ILE A 444 14.03 -16.50 5.18
C ILE A 444 15.13 -16.79 6.21
N PRO A 445 16.43 -16.71 5.88
CA PRO A 445 17.50 -17.00 6.83
C PRO A 445 17.53 -16.01 8.01
N LEU A 446 18.27 -16.36 9.07
CA LEU A 446 18.42 -15.49 10.25
C LEU A 446 19.17 -14.19 9.92
N GLU A 447 20.06 -14.24 8.93
CA GLU A 447 20.84 -13.09 8.47
C GLU A 447 20.10 -12.22 7.46
N TYR A 448 18.84 -12.50 7.14
CA TYR A 448 18.02 -11.62 6.31
C TYR A 448 17.83 -10.25 7.02
N PRO A 449 17.95 -9.09 6.34
CA PRO A 449 18.08 -8.90 4.89
C PRO A 449 19.53 -8.83 4.38
N HIS A 450 20.53 -9.14 5.20
CA HIS A 450 21.93 -9.15 4.76
C HIS A 450 22.27 -10.33 3.84
N LYS A 451 21.49 -11.41 3.91
CA LYS A 451 21.50 -12.53 2.95
C LYS A 451 20.14 -12.65 2.24
N PRO A 452 20.11 -13.11 0.98
CA PRO A 452 18.86 -13.32 0.24
C PRO A 452 18.00 -14.42 0.85
N PRO A 453 16.69 -14.45 0.54
CA PRO A 453 15.85 -15.60 0.84
C PRO A 453 16.29 -16.81 0.00
N LEU A 454 15.95 -18.01 0.46
CA LEU A 454 16.14 -19.24 -0.33
C LEU A 454 14.81 -19.61 -1.00
N MET A 455 14.85 -19.86 -2.31
CA MET A 455 13.68 -20.20 -3.13
C MET A 455 13.83 -21.58 -3.78
N HIS A 456 12.77 -22.39 -3.69
CA HIS A 456 12.70 -23.73 -4.28
C HIS A 456 11.38 -23.95 -5.02
N LEU A 457 11.45 -24.26 -6.31
CA LEU A 457 10.29 -24.64 -7.12
C LEU A 457 9.83 -26.05 -6.75
N ARG A 458 8.56 -26.17 -6.35
CA ARG A 458 7.89 -27.44 -6.01
C ARG A 458 7.27 -28.11 -7.22
N THR A 459 6.68 -27.32 -8.13
CA THR A 459 6.04 -27.81 -9.36
C THR A 459 7.10 -28.28 -10.36
N THR A 460 7.63 -29.50 -10.18
CA THR A 460 8.70 -30.09 -11.01
C THR A 460 8.34 -31.49 -11.55
N GLY A 461 7.10 -31.94 -11.35
CA GLY A 461 6.68 -33.30 -11.70
C GLY A 461 7.49 -34.37 -10.95
N GLY A 462 7.78 -34.13 -9.66
CA GLY A 462 8.60 -35.05 -8.85
C GLY A 462 10.07 -35.12 -9.28
N GLY A 463 10.63 -34.02 -9.77
CA GLY A 463 12.03 -33.96 -10.22
C GLY A 463 12.25 -34.30 -11.71
N THR A 464 11.18 -34.51 -12.48
CA THR A 464 11.26 -34.95 -13.87
C THR A 464 11.25 -33.82 -14.89
N VAL A 465 10.80 -32.63 -14.50
CA VAL A 465 10.60 -31.50 -15.41
C VAL A 465 11.51 -30.33 -15.08
N ARG A 466 12.29 -29.88 -16.07
CA ARG A 466 12.99 -28.59 -16.05
C ARG A 466 12.13 -27.56 -16.79
N PHE A 467 11.38 -26.74 -16.06
CA PHE A 467 10.40 -25.80 -16.63
C PHE A 467 11.02 -24.60 -17.36
N ASN A 468 12.25 -24.21 -17.01
CA ASN A 468 12.94 -23.06 -17.58
C ASN A 468 14.44 -23.26 -17.44
N PRO A 469 15.30 -22.61 -18.26
CA PRO A 469 16.73 -22.61 -18.00
C PRO A 469 17.11 -22.22 -16.57
N ASN A 470 16.33 -21.33 -15.95
CA ASN A 470 16.48 -20.88 -14.57
C ASN A 470 15.64 -21.66 -13.54
N LEU A 471 14.81 -22.62 -13.95
CA LEU A 471 13.98 -23.46 -13.07
C LEU A 471 14.33 -24.93 -13.27
N TYR A 472 15.22 -25.41 -12.40
CA TYR A 472 15.82 -26.74 -12.53
C TYR A 472 14.83 -27.81 -12.09
N ASN A 473 15.03 -29.02 -12.60
CA ASN A 473 14.20 -30.17 -12.24
C ASN A 473 14.29 -30.52 -10.75
N ASN A 474 15.44 -30.30 -10.11
CA ASN A 474 15.60 -30.46 -8.67
C ASN A 474 15.01 -29.28 -7.84
N GLY A 475 14.26 -28.38 -8.46
CA GLY A 475 13.63 -27.24 -7.81
C GLY A 475 14.52 -26.01 -7.63
N LYS A 476 15.80 -26.05 -8.02
CA LYS A 476 16.67 -24.87 -7.90
C LYS A 476 16.17 -23.72 -8.78
N VAL A 477 16.07 -22.53 -8.18
CA VAL A 477 15.73 -21.27 -8.86
C VAL A 477 16.99 -20.43 -9.06
N CYS A 478 17.28 -20.06 -10.31
CA CYS A 478 18.41 -19.22 -10.67
C CYS A 478 17.96 -17.77 -10.88
N LEU A 479 18.39 -16.86 -10.01
CA LEU A 479 18.15 -15.43 -10.11
C LEU A 479 19.31 -14.67 -9.46
N SER A 480 19.74 -13.56 -10.05
CA SER A 480 20.84 -12.75 -9.49
C SER A 480 20.51 -12.21 -8.10
N LEU A 481 19.26 -11.80 -7.88
CA LEU A 481 18.75 -11.40 -6.56
C LEU A 481 18.81 -12.53 -5.52
N LEU A 482 18.92 -13.79 -5.91
CA LEU A 482 19.08 -14.91 -5.00
C LEU A 482 20.55 -15.33 -4.83
N GLY A 483 21.48 -14.66 -5.52
CA GLY A 483 22.89 -15.06 -5.59
C GLY A 483 23.11 -16.40 -6.30
N THR A 484 22.09 -16.92 -7.01
CA THR A 484 22.16 -18.21 -7.71
C THR A 484 22.44 -18.06 -9.20
N TRP A 485 22.59 -16.83 -9.69
CA TRP A 485 22.91 -16.49 -11.07
C TRP A 485 23.86 -15.28 -11.14
N PRO A 486 24.80 -15.22 -12.09
CA PRO A 486 25.60 -14.02 -12.31
C PRO A 486 24.72 -12.83 -12.75
N GLY A 487 25.12 -11.64 -12.36
CA GLY A 487 24.43 -10.39 -12.68
C GLY A 487 25.33 -9.22 -12.30
N ARG A 488 25.01 -8.02 -12.76
CA ARG A 488 25.74 -6.81 -12.38
C ARG A 488 25.60 -6.56 -10.88
N PRO A 489 26.53 -5.83 -10.22
CA PRO A 489 26.44 -5.55 -8.78
C PRO A 489 25.08 -4.98 -8.35
N GLU A 490 24.45 -4.14 -9.18
CA GLU A 490 23.13 -3.57 -8.95
C GLU A 490 21.95 -4.55 -9.09
N GLU A 491 22.16 -5.69 -9.74
CA GLU A 491 21.18 -6.77 -9.93
C GLU A 491 21.32 -7.88 -8.87
N GLN A 492 22.36 -7.82 -8.05
CA GLN A 492 22.61 -8.76 -6.96
C GLN A 492 21.82 -8.37 -5.72
N TRP A 493 21.63 -9.33 -4.81
CA TRP A 493 20.99 -9.06 -3.53
C TRP A 493 21.70 -7.95 -2.76
N SER A 494 20.91 -7.05 -2.20
CA SER A 494 21.37 -6.07 -1.21
C SER A 494 20.38 -6.02 -0.04
N PRO A 495 20.76 -5.46 1.13
CA PRO A 495 19.81 -5.23 2.21
C PRO A 495 18.66 -4.25 1.89
N LYS A 496 18.68 -3.63 0.70
CA LYS A 496 17.58 -2.80 0.17
C LYS A 496 16.64 -3.58 -0.76
N SER A 497 17.05 -4.78 -1.18
CA SER A 497 16.24 -5.67 -1.99
C SER A 497 15.08 -6.23 -1.16
N THR A 498 14.01 -6.65 -1.84
CA THR A 498 12.81 -7.20 -1.19
C THR A 498 12.43 -8.56 -1.79
N LEU A 499 11.79 -9.40 -0.99
CA LEU A 499 11.09 -10.60 -1.40
C LEU A 499 10.05 -10.31 -2.48
N LEU A 500 9.34 -9.17 -2.41
CA LEU A 500 8.42 -8.77 -3.49
C LEU A 500 9.16 -8.61 -4.83
N GLN A 501 10.34 -7.99 -4.85
CA GLN A 501 11.17 -7.90 -6.06
C GLN A 501 11.60 -9.28 -6.58
N VAL A 502 11.96 -10.21 -5.68
CA VAL A 502 12.29 -11.61 -6.07
C VAL A 502 11.09 -12.25 -6.77
N VAL A 503 9.90 -12.17 -6.17
CA VAL A 503 8.67 -12.79 -6.70
C VAL A 503 8.28 -12.18 -8.05
N VAL A 504 8.30 -10.84 -8.16
CA VAL A 504 8.03 -10.12 -9.42
C VAL A 504 9.07 -10.48 -10.49
N SER A 505 10.34 -10.65 -10.12
CA SER A 505 11.40 -11.04 -11.05
C SER A 505 11.20 -12.47 -11.58
N ILE A 506 10.76 -13.41 -10.75
CA ILE A 506 10.40 -14.76 -11.21
C ILE A 506 9.27 -14.67 -12.24
N GLN A 507 8.19 -13.95 -11.94
CA GLN A 507 7.07 -13.80 -12.86
C GLN A 507 7.48 -13.12 -14.18
N SER A 508 8.29 -12.07 -14.11
CA SER A 508 8.55 -11.18 -15.26
C SER A 508 9.79 -11.54 -16.08
N MET A 509 10.76 -12.27 -15.52
CA MET A 509 12.03 -12.59 -16.18
C MET A 509 12.22 -14.09 -16.44
N ILE A 510 11.55 -14.94 -15.67
CA ILE A 510 11.67 -16.40 -15.82
C ILE A 510 10.46 -16.94 -16.60
N LEU A 511 9.24 -16.58 -16.18
CA LEU A 511 8.02 -17.07 -16.82
C LEU A 511 7.63 -16.23 -18.06
N ILE A 512 8.52 -16.19 -19.06
CA ILE A 512 8.39 -15.36 -20.27
C ILE A 512 7.91 -16.17 -21.50
N ASP A 513 7.63 -15.49 -22.61
CA ASP A 513 7.14 -16.07 -23.87
C ASP A 513 8.17 -16.91 -24.63
N LEU A 514 9.45 -16.56 -24.54
CA LEU A 514 10.56 -17.24 -25.22
C LEU A 514 11.63 -17.76 -24.24
N PRO A 515 11.26 -18.66 -23.31
CA PRO A 515 12.14 -19.11 -22.22
C PRO A 515 13.39 -19.86 -22.67
N TYR A 516 13.42 -20.38 -23.90
CA TYR A 516 14.63 -20.99 -24.48
C TYR A 516 15.85 -20.06 -24.42
N PHE A 517 15.66 -18.76 -24.62
CA PHE A 517 16.74 -17.77 -24.65
C PHE A 517 17.21 -17.31 -23.27
N ASN A 518 16.62 -17.83 -22.18
CA ASN A 518 17.17 -17.62 -20.84
C ASN A 518 18.48 -18.38 -20.62
N GLU A 519 18.82 -19.35 -21.48
CA GLU A 519 20.09 -20.06 -21.43
C GLU A 519 21.23 -19.16 -21.97
N PRO A 520 22.34 -18.99 -21.22
CA PRO A 520 23.49 -18.22 -21.68
C PRO A 520 24.03 -18.69 -23.03
N GLY A 521 24.32 -17.72 -23.90
CA GLY A 521 24.93 -17.97 -25.21
C GLY A 521 23.94 -18.37 -26.31
N TYR A 522 22.63 -18.44 -26.03
CA TYR A 522 21.62 -18.80 -27.04
C TYR A 522 21.21 -17.61 -27.93
N GLY A 523 21.77 -16.43 -27.69
CA GLY A 523 21.60 -15.24 -28.52
C GLY A 523 20.39 -14.42 -28.15
N GLN A 524 19.93 -13.58 -29.08
CA GLN A 524 18.77 -12.72 -28.89
C GLN A 524 17.47 -13.50 -29.13
N ALA A 525 16.42 -13.12 -28.40
CA ALA A 525 15.11 -13.73 -28.51
C ALA A 525 14.58 -13.69 -29.95
N ASN A 526 14.26 -14.86 -30.49
CA ASN A 526 13.72 -15.03 -31.83
C ASN A 526 12.53 -16.00 -31.82
N PRO A 527 11.28 -15.50 -31.98
CA PRO A 527 10.09 -16.34 -32.01
C PRO A 527 10.06 -17.40 -33.12
N ARG A 528 10.88 -17.22 -34.17
CA ARG A 528 10.93 -18.12 -35.33
C ARG A 528 12.02 -19.19 -35.21
N ASP A 529 12.80 -19.20 -34.14
CA ASP A 529 13.80 -20.26 -33.92
C ASP A 529 13.09 -21.60 -33.65
N ALA A 530 13.33 -22.60 -34.49
CA ALA A 530 12.71 -23.91 -34.38
C ALA A 530 12.97 -24.59 -33.02
N ARG A 531 14.13 -24.33 -32.39
CA ARG A 531 14.47 -24.86 -31.06
C ARG A 531 13.64 -24.18 -29.97
N SER A 532 13.42 -22.87 -30.09
CA SER A 532 12.53 -22.15 -29.17
C SER A 532 11.08 -22.61 -29.31
N VAL A 533 10.61 -22.86 -30.53
CA VAL A 533 9.25 -23.37 -30.77
C VAL A 533 9.08 -24.76 -30.15
N ALA A 534 10.03 -25.67 -30.38
CA ALA A 534 10.01 -27.00 -29.78
C ALA A 534 10.06 -26.94 -28.24
N TYR A 535 10.91 -26.07 -27.69
CA TYR A 535 11.01 -25.84 -26.25
C TYR A 535 9.68 -25.35 -25.66
N ASN A 536 9.02 -24.39 -26.31
CA ASN A 536 7.71 -23.90 -25.88
C ASN A 536 6.64 -24.99 -25.90
N GLN A 537 6.64 -25.87 -26.90
CA GLN A 537 5.69 -27.00 -26.98
C GLN A 537 5.88 -27.98 -25.82
N GLU A 538 7.14 -28.30 -25.49
CA GLU A 538 7.48 -29.16 -24.35
C GLU A 538 7.07 -28.52 -23.02
N VAL A 539 7.42 -27.24 -22.80
CA VAL A 539 7.03 -26.50 -21.61
C VAL A 539 5.52 -26.43 -21.50
N THR A 540 4.80 -26.13 -22.58
CA THR A 540 3.32 -26.08 -22.59
C THR A 540 2.72 -27.42 -22.19
N SER A 541 3.24 -28.52 -22.74
CA SER A 541 2.77 -29.87 -22.40
C SER A 541 2.99 -30.19 -20.91
N ASN A 542 4.14 -29.79 -20.38
CA ASN A 542 4.46 -29.96 -18.96
C ASN A 542 3.64 -29.04 -18.06
N THR A 543 3.35 -27.80 -18.48
CA THR A 543 2.47 -26.87 -17.79
C THR A 543 1.08 -27.48 -17.64
N ILE A 544 0.49 -27.97 -18.74
CA ILE A 544 -0.83 -28.63 -18.70
C ILE A 544 -0.81 -29.82 -17.74
N ARG A 545 0.22 -30.67 -17.82
CA ARG A 545 0.29 -31.89 -17.02
C ARG A 545 0.48 -31.61 -15.52
N TRP A 546 1.45 -30.76 -15.18
CA TRP A 546 1.94 -30.63 -13.79
C TRP A 546 1.56 -29.31 -13.12
N ALA A 547 1.29 -28.25 -13.88
CA ALA A 547 0.87 -26.97 -13.36
C ALA A 547 -0.65 -26.72 -13.54
N ILE A 548 -1.39 -27.64 -14.19
CA ILE A 548 -2.85 -27.56 -14.31
C ILE A 548 -3.49 -28.85 -13.80
N ILE A 549 -3.32 -29.97 -14.53
CA ILE A 549 -4.02 -31.22 -14.24
C ILE A 549 -3.66 -31.77 -12.86
N ASP A 550 -2.39 -31.69 -12.46
CA ASP A 550 -1.96 -32.17 -11.14
C ASP A 550 -2.66 -31.40 -10.00
N TRP A 551 -2.81 -30.08 -10.13
CA TRP A 551 -3.53 -29.26 -9.14
C TRP A 551 -5.03 -29.53 -9.05
N LEU A 552 -5.64 -30.11 -10.08
CA LEU A 552 -7.05 -30.49 -10.09
C LEU A 552 -7.33 -31.83 -9.37
N ARG A 553 -6.29 -32.51 -8.89
CA ARG A 553 -6.42 -33.79 -8.18
C ARG A 553 -7.01 -33.59 -6.79
N ASP A 554 -7.71 -34.63 -6.32
CA ASP A 554 -8.43 -34.60 -5.04
C ASP A 554 -7.55 -34.28 -3.83
N GLU A 555 -6.25 -34.60 -3.91
CA GLU A 555 -5.28 -34.33 -2.85
C GLU A 555 -5.10 -32.83 -2.53
N HIS A 556 -5.39 -31.95 -3.49
CA HIS A 556 -5.28 -30.50 -3.30
C HIS A 556 -6.58 -29.82 -2.85
N LYS A 557 -7.72 -30.53 -2.89
CA LYS A 557 -9.04 -29.96 -2.58
C LYS A 557 -9.17 -29.39 -1.17
N ASN A 558 -8.41 -29.92 -0.22
CA ASN A 558 -8.41 -29.48 1.18
C ASN A 558 -7.07 -28.86 1.60
N GLY A 559 -6.21 -28.51 0.64
CA GLY A 559 -4.91 -27.90 0.90
C GLY A 559 -4.97 -26.39 1.13
N ILE A 560 -3.82 -25.80 1.50
CA ILE A 560 -3.67 -24.35 1.74
C ILE A 560 -3.96 -23.46 0.51
N TRP A 561 -4.02 -24.07 -0.68
CA TRP A 561 -4.27 -23.44 -1.97
C TRP A 561 -5.65 -23.76 -2.54
N ALA A 562 -6.50 -24.52 -1.84
CA ALA A 562 -7.77 -25.01 -2.38
C ALA A 562 -8.66 -23.89 -2.97
N ASP A 563 -8.70 -22.76 -2.29
CA ASP A 563 -9.46 -21.57 -2.70
C ASP A 563 -8.85 -20.85 -3.90
N VAL A 564 -7.52 -20.81 -4.00
CA VAL A 564 -6.79 -20.25 -5.14
C VAL A 564 -7.02 -21.13 -6.36
N ILE A 565 -6.86 -22.45 -6.23
CA ILE A 565 -7.05 -23.43 -7.30
C ILE A 565 -8.48 -23.34 -7.84
N THR A 566 -9.48 -23.39 -6.95
CA THR A 566 -10.90 -23.35 -7.32
C THR A 566 -11.33 -22.02 -7.95
N ALA A 567 -10.66 -20.91 -7.60
CA ALA A 567 -11.01 -19.61 -8.14
C ALA A 567 -10.23 -19.25 -9.43
N HIS A 568 -9.07 -19.87 -9.62
CA HIS A 568 -8.21 -19.68 -10.80
C HIS A 568 -8.69 -20.49 -12.00
N PHE A 569 -8.99 -21.78 -11.79
CA PHE A 569 -9.56 -22.68 -12.79
C PHE A 569 -11.09 -22.61 -12.78
#